data_AF-A0AAV1I0Q1-F1
#
_entry.id   AF-A0AAV1I0Q1-F1
#
_cell.length_a   1.000
_cell.length_b   1.000
_cell.length_c   1.000
_cell.angle_alpha   90.00
_cell.angle_beta   90.00
_cell.angle_gamma   90.00
#
_symmetry.space_group_name_H-M   'P 1'
#
loop_
_entity.id
_entity.type
_entity.pdbx_description
1 polymer ?
#
loop_
_entity_poly.entity_id
_entity_poly.type
_entity_poly.pdbx_seq_one_letter_code
_entity_poly.pdbx_strand_id
1 'polypeptide(L)'
;MPSTEPALPWGVQTQDDASHLSEQTAKPADLKAGQRIRVLWEIHDEEGDMMKKWWGASLKGDMGGDHLEATLRYDAHEGFEEEEANVLFMTSDMLKDCATEQELFWMTEEVYEEEEAAQAAEDPNTVINVRELAHDTGSETLEQLEAQAMQHMQQLPMDRQLHMAEGFRKFMDHMSGQIKAKAQASGEQSYTVTEADVHEMVAGLQEAK
;
A
#
# COMPACT_ATOMS: atom_id res chain seq x y z
N MET A 1 30.54 -50.69 -7.16
CA MET A 1 30.11 -49.39 -7.70
C MET A 1 28.83 -48.98 -6.99
N PRO A 2 28.92 -48.09 -5.99
CA PRO A 2 27.86 -47.16 -5.69
C PRO A 2 28.29 -45.72 -6.03
N SER A 3 27.36 -45.02 -6.66
CA SER A 3 27.52 -43.74 -7.35
C SER A 3 27.69 -42.57 -6.39
N THR A 4 28.63 -41.69 -6.73
CA THR A 4 28.79 -40.35 -6.17
C THR A 4 27.80 -39.42 -6.89
N GLU A 5 26.80 -38.89 -6.18
CA GLU A 5 25.99 -37.78 -6.66
C GLU A 5 26.74 -36.45 -6.44
N PRO A 6 26.91 -35.61 -7.48
CA PRO A 6 27.49 -34.28 -7.33
C PRO A 6 26.46 -33.28 -6.81
N ALA A 7 26.82 -32.60 -5.72
CA ALA A 7 26.10 -31.47 -5.15
C ALA A 7 25.98 -30.32 -6.18
N LEU A 8 24.78 -29.80 -6.34
CA LEU A 8 24.44 -28.72 -7.25
C LEU A 8 24.76 -27.35 -6.61
N PRO A 9 25.47 -26.43 -7.28
CA PRO A 9 26.03 -25.21 -6.68
C PRO A 9 25.10 -23.96 -6.75
N TRP A 10 23.78 -24.12 -6.69
CA TRP A 10 22.84 -22.99 -6.79
C TRP A 10 22.07 -22.69 -5.50
N GLY A 11 22.49 -23.25 -4.37
CA GLY A 11 22.04 -22.82 -3.06
C GLY A 11 22.64 -21.46 -2.71
N VAL A 12 22.26 -20.41 -3.43
CA VAL A 12 22.40 -19.04 -2.95
C VAL A 12 21.33 -18.89 -1.89
N GLN A 13 21.72 -19.06 -0.63
CA GLN A 13 21.03 -18.43 0.48
C GLN A 13 21.11 -16.93 0.26
N THR A 14 20.06 -16.36 -0.34
CA THR A 14 19.68 -14.98 -0.04
C THR A 14 19.22 -14.97 1.40
N GLN A 15 20.20 -14.80 2.29
CA GLN A 15 19.97 -14.31 3.63
C GLN A 15 19.71 -12.81 3.49
N ASP A 16 18.54 -12.47 2.96
CA ASP A 16 18.02 -11.11 2.98
C ASP A 16 17.65 -10.78 4.43
N ASP A 17 18.55 -10.04 5.08
CA ASP A 17 18.30 -8.77 5.78
C ASP A 17 16.88 -8.44 6.30
N ALA A 18 16.13 -9.42 6.78
CA ALA A 18 14.85 -9.23 7.48
C ALA A 18 15.02 -9.17 9.02
N SER A 19 16.21 -8.78 9.51
CA SER A 19 16.57 -8.87 10.93
C SER A 19 16.44 -7.56 11.71
N HIS A 20 15.87 -6.49 11.13
CA HIS A 20 15.78 -5.18 11.79
C HIS A 20 14.37 -4.62 12.05
N LEU A 21 13.31 -5.39 11.76
CA LEU A 21 11.92 -4.98 12.05
C LEU A 21 11.27 -5.76 13.22
N SER A 22 12.03 -6.58 13.95
CA SER A 22 11.48 -7.61 14.84
C SER A 22 11.33 -7.24 16.32
N GLU A 23 11.43 -5.96 16.71
CA GLU A 23 11.45 -5.60 18.14
C GLU A 23 10.12 -5.15 18.77
N GLN A 24 9.03 -4.97 17.99
CA GLN A 24 7.72 -4.55 18.54
C GLN A 24 6.51 -5.32 17.99
N THR A 25 6.64 -6.62 17.73
CA THR A 25 5.44 -7.45 17.47
C THR A 25 4.73 -7.74 18.79
N ALA A 26 3.48 -7.29 18.91
CA ALA A 26 2.64 -7.56 20.07
C ALA A 26 2.44 -9.07 20.20
N LYS A 27 2.61 -9.63 21.41
CA LYS A 27 2.30 -11.03 21.63
C LYS A 27 0.78 -11.20 21.66
N PRO A 28 0.23 -12.28 21.07
CA PRO A 28 -1.22 -12.51 21.10
C PRO A 28 -1.75 -12.50 22.54
N ALA A 29 -1.00 -13.09 23.48
CA ALA A 29 -1.38 -13.13 24.89
C ALA A 29 -1.58 -11.77 25.57
N ASP A 30 -1.06 -10.67 24.99
CA ASP A 30 -1.19 -9.32 25.53
C ASP A 30 -2.41 -8.56 24.98
N LEU A 31 -3.12 -9.13 23.98
CA LEU A 31 -4.28 -8.47 23.39
C LEU A 31 -5.49 -8.49 24.33
N LYS A 32 -6.20 -7.37 24.41
CA LYS A 32 -7.38 -7.20 25.28
C LYS A 32 -8.67 -7.21 24.48
N ALA A 33 -9.78 -7.59 25.13
CA ALA A 33 -11.10 -7.42 24.54
C ALA A 33 -11.33 -5.96 24.10
N GLY A 34 -11.80 -5.78 22.87
CA GLY A 34 -12.03 -4.48 22.25
C GLY A 34 -10.78 -3.85 21.63
N GLN A 35 -9.60 -4.47 21.74
CA GLN A 35 -8.40 -3.97 21.08
C GLN A 35 -8.54 -4.03 19.55
N ARG A 36 -7.98 -3.01 18.91
CA ARG A 36 -7.95 -2.84 17.46
C ARG A 36 -6.72 -3.49 16.87
N ILE A 37 -6.94 -4.29 15.83
CA ILE A 37 -5.90 -4.90 15.02
C ILE A 37 -6.21 -4.70 13.55
N ARG A 38 -5.19 -4.88 12.71
CA ARG A 38 -5.29 -4.93 11.26
C ARG A 38 -4.92 -6.33 10.80
N VAL A 39 -5.68 -6.87 9.85
CA VAL A 39 -5.43 -8.20 9.26
C VAL A 39 -5.21 -8.02 7.76
N LEU A 40 -4.15 -8.63 7.23
CA LEU A 40 -3.80 -8.55 5.81
C LEU A 40 -4.58 -9.60 5.02
N TRP A 41 -5.48 -9.14 4.17
CA TRP A 41 -6.24 -9.96 3.24
C TRP A 41 -5.58 -9.96 1.86
N GLU A 42 -5.56 -11.13 1.24
CA GLU A 42 -5.23 -11.31 -0.17
C GLU A 42 -6.53 -11.51 -0.93
N ILE A 43 -6.94 -10.50 -1.69
CA ILE A 43 -8.21 -10.46 -2.44
C ILE A 43 -7.88 -10.65 -3.91
N HIS A 44 -8.54 -11.61 -4.54
CA HIS A 44 -8.49 -11.79 -5.99
C HIS A 44 -9.67 -11.07 -6.63
N ASP A 45 -9.40 -10.22 -7.61
CA ASP A 45 -10.46 -9.61 -8.41
C ASP A 45 -11.01 -10.56 -9.50
N GLU A 46 -12.01 -10.10 -10.25
CA GLU A 46 -12.61 -10.88 -11.35
C GLU A 46 -11.64 -11.13 -12.52
N GLU A 47 -10.58 -10.33 -12.63
CA GLU A 47 -9.53 -10.46 -13.65
C GLU A 47 -8.41 -11.42 -13.21
N GLY A 48 -8.42 -11.83 -11.93
CA GLY A 48 -7.46 -12.75 -11.32
C GLY A 48 -6.26 -12.07 -10.68
N ASP A 49 -6.24 -10.74 -10.65
CA ASP A 49 -5.17 -9.97 -10.03
C ASP A 49 -5.29 -10.05 -8.49
N MET A 50 -4.15 -10.26 -7.84
CA MET A 50 -4.07 -10.40 -6.38
C MET A 50 -3.74 -9.04 -5.75
N MET A 51 -4.66 -8.53 -4.95
CA MET A 51 -4.47 -7.30 -4.17
C MET A 51 -4.29 -7.64 -2.69
N LYS A 52 -3.30 -7.03 -2.05
CA LYS A 52 -3.09 -7.10 -0.59
C LYS A 52 -3.74 -5.90 0.08
N LYS A 53 -4.55 -6.13 1.10
CA LYS A 53 -5.26 -5.06 1.82
C LYS A 53 -5.29 -5.31 3.32
N TRP A 54 -4.86 -4.31 4.09
CA TRP A 54 -5.00 -4.30 5.53
C TRP A 54 -6.43 -3.91 5.92
N TRP A 55 -7.13 -4.79 6.60
CA TRP A 55 -8.51 -4.59 7.05
C TRP A 55 -8.57 -4.49 8.57
N GLY A 56 -9.23 -3.44 9.07
CA GLY A 56 -9.46 -3.23 10.50
C GLY A 56 -10.40 -4.26 11.11
N ALA A 57 -10.03 -4.76 12.28
CA ALA A 57 -10.83 -5.65 13.09
C ALA A 57 -10.71 -5.30 14.58
N SER A 58 -11.74 -5.65 15.34
CA SER A 58 -11.75 -5.50 16.80
C SER A 58 -11.86 -6.87 17.46
N LEU A 59 -11.02 -7.13 18.48
CA LEU A 59 -11.09 -8.36 19.25
C LEU A 59 -12.38 -8.40 20.09
N LYS A 60 -13.19 -9.45 19.95
CA LYS A 60 -14.43 -9.63 20.71
C LYS A 60 -14.23 -10.68 21.80
N GLY A 61 -14.23 -10.21 23.04
CA GLY A 61 -13.98 -11.04 24.22
C GLY A 61 -12.50 -11.08 24.61
N ASP A 62 -12.24 -11.52 25.84
CA ASP A 62 -10.88 -11.69 26.33
C ASP A 62 -10.34 -13.04 25.84
N MET A 63 -9.08 -13.06 25.39
CA MET A 63 -8.40 -14.32 25.12
C MET A 63 -8.21 -15.09 26.44
N GLY A 64 -8.89 -16.22 26.54
CA GLY A 64 -8.92 -17.02 27.76
C GLY A 64 -7.65 -17.84 27.94
N GLY A 65 -6.67 -17.30 28.68
CA GLY A 65 -5.49 -18.07 29.14
C GLY A 65 -4.63 -18.63 28.00
N ASP A 66 -4.21 -19.89 28.11
CA ASP A 66 -3.37 -20.59 27.12
C ASP A 66 -4.05 -20.81 25.74
N HIS A 67 -5.31 -20.40 25.58
CA HIS A 67 -6.03 -20.54 24.32
C HIS A 67 -5.82 -19.31 23.43
N LEU A 68 -5.17 -19.55 22.29
CA LEU A 68 -4.93 -18.57 21.22
C LEU A 68 -6.15 -18.38 20.30
N GLU A 69 -7.33 -18.82 20.71
CA GLU A 69 -8.57 -18.70 19.94
C GLU A 69 -9.31 -17.44 20.35
N ALA A 70 -9.74 -16.64 19.37
CA ALA A 70 -10.49 -15.42 19.59
C ALA A 70 -11.52 -15.19 18.49
N THR A 71 -12.51 -14.35 18.77
CA THR A 71 -13.44 -13.87 17.74
C THR A 71 -13.02 -12.45 17.34
N LEU A 72 -12.80 -12.25 16.04
CA LEU A 72 -12.58 -10.92 15.45
C LEU A 72 -13.89 -10.40 14.86
N ARG A 73 -14.08 -9.09 14.98
CA ARG A 73 -15.18 -8.37 14.35
C ARG A 73 -14.59 -7.38 13.36
N TYR A 74 -14.68 -7.71 12.08
CA TYR A 74 -14.17 -6.90 10.97
C TYR A 74 -15.05 -5.70 10.72
N ASP A 75 -14.44 -4.55 10.42
CA ASP A 75 -15.19 -3.34 10.09
C ASP A 75 -15.90 -3.46 8.74
N ALA A 76 -17.05 -2.81 8.61
CA ALA A 76 -17.68 -2.66 7.30
C ALA A 76 -16.76 -1.91 6.33
N HIS A 77 -16.64 -2.40 5.11
CA HIS A 77 -15.72 -1.86 4.12
C HIS A 77 -16.25 -2.03 2.70
N GLU A 78 -16.36 -0.95 1.92
CA GLU A 78 -16.70 -0.92 0.49
C GLU A 78 -17.46 -2.14 -0.07
N GLY A 79 -18.74 -2.28 0.30
CA GLY A 79 -19.60 -3.36 -0.19
C GLY A 79 -19.60 -4.65 0.66
N PHE A 80 -18.76 -4.71 1.69
CA PHE A 80 -18.75 -5.75 2.71
C PHE A 80 -19.32 -5.22 4.02
N GLU A 81 -20.24 -5.99 4.61
CA GLU A 81 -20.84 -5.68 5.91
C GLU A 81 -19.88 -6.06 7.06
N GLU A 82 -20.20 -5.59 8.27
CA GLU A 82 -19.49 -6.02 9.48
C GLU A 82 -19.67 -7.53 9.67
N GLU A 83 -18.56 -8.26 9.80
CA GLU A 83 -18.56 -9.72 9.92
C GLU A 83 -17.75 -10.17 11.14
N GLU A 84 -18.23 -11.24 11.79
CA GLU A 84 -17.54 -11.90 12.89
C GLU A 84 -16.89 -13.20 12.43
N ALA A 85 -15.58 -13.32 12.65
CA ALA A 85 -14.81 -14.51 12.31
C ALA A 85 -14.13 -15.08 13.56
N ASN A 86 -14.10 -16.40 13.67
CA ASN A 86 -13.30 -17.07 14.70
C ASN A 86 -11.91 -17.34 14.13
N VAL A 87 -10.90 -16.92 14.86
CA VAL A 87 -9.50 -17.05 14.45
C VAL A 87 -8.67 -17.72 15.53
N LEU A 88 -7.60 -18.37 15.10
CA LEU A 88 -6.58 -18.97 15.95
C LEU A 88 -5.26 -18.26 15.70
N PHE A 89 -4.74 -17.54 16.69
CA PHE A 89 -3.41 -16.96 16.62
C PHE A 89 -2.37 -18.08 16.62
N MET A 90 -1.53 -18.12 15.59
CA MET A 90 -0.49 -19.15 15.46
C MET A 90 0.85 -18.63 15.98
N THR A 91 1.17 -17.38 15.63
CA THR A 91 2.40 -16.68 16.00
C THR A 91 2.09 -15.23 16.41
N SER A 92 3.12 -14.42 16.62
CA SER A 92 2.99 -12.98 16.94
C SER A 92 2.48 -12.12 15.79
N ASP A 93 2.49 -12.65 14.58
CA ASP A 93 2.21 -11.94 13.33
C ASP A 93 1.28 -12.73 12.39
N MET A 94 0.98 -14.00 12.70
CA MET A 94 0.07 -14.83 11.92
C MET A 94 -1.11 -15.34 12.75
N LEU A 95 -2.27 -15.36 12.11
CA LEU A 95 -3.48 -16.00 12.58
C LEU A 95 -4.05 -16.91 11.49
N LYS A 96 -4.85 -17.89 11.88
CA LYS A 96 -5.61 -18.75 10.98
C LYS A 96 -7.09 -18.47 11.16
N ASP A 97 -7.80 -18.20 10.07
CA ASP A 97 -9.26 -18.15 10.07
C ASP A 97 -9.82 -19.58 10.17
N CYS A 98 -10.64 -19.84 11.19
CA CYS A 98 -11.21 -21.16 11.44
C CYS A 98 -12.31 -21.55 10.43
N ALA A 99 -12.92 -20.59 9.74
CA ALA A 99 -13.98 -20.86 8.75
C ALA A 99 -13.40 -21.23 7.38
N THR A 100 -12.40 -20.48 6.93
CA THR A 100 -11.77 -20.64 5.60
C THR A 100 -10.50 -21.48 5.63
N GLU A 101 -9.95 -21.73 6.82
CA GLU A 101 -8.63 -22.33 7.05
C GLU A 101 -7.46 -21.54 6.47
N GLN A 102 -7.67 -20.28 6.09
CA GLN A 102 -6.65 -19.42 5.52
C GLN A 102 -5.72 -18.86 6.62
N GLU A 103 -4.43 -18.85 6.34
CA GLU A 103 -3.41 -18.19 7.16
C GLU A 103 -3.29 -16.73 6.72
N LEU A 104 -3.41 -15.82 7.68
CA LEU A 104 -3.43 -14.37 7.46
C LEU A 104 -2.41 -13.70 8.38
N PHE A 105 -1.82 -12.60 7.91
CA PHE A 105 -0.95 -11.77 8.73
C PHE A 105 -1.78 -10.76 9.53
N TRP A 106 -1.33 -10.42 10.73
CA TRP A 106 -1.97 -9.42 11.56
C TRP A 106 -0.95 -8.54 12.27
N MET A 107 -1.39 -7.36 12.66
CA MET A 107 -0.64 -6.43 13.49
C MET A 107 -1.59 -5.57 14.33
N THR A 108 -1.09 -4.95 15.39
CA THR A 108 -1.89 -3.98 16.15
C THR A 108 -2.06 -2.70 15.35
N GLU A 109 -3.17 -1.98 15.59
CA GLU A 109 -3.42 -0.69 14.96
C GLU A 109 -2.28 0.31 15.23
N GLU A 110 -1.71 0.31 16.43
CA GLU A 110 -0.60 1.19 16.82
C GLU A 110 0.66 0.97 15.96
N VAL A 111 1.01 -0.30 15.70
CA VAL A 111 2.17 -0.62 14.85
C VAL A 111 1.86 -0.27 13.40
N TYR A 112 0.62 -0.45 12.95
CA TYR A 112 0.22 -0.05 11.60
C TYR A 112 0.31 1.47 11.42
N GLU A 113 -0.20 2.25 12.37
CA GLU A 113 -0.09 3.72 12.34
C GLU A 113 1.37 4.18 12.40
N GLU A 114 2.23 3.50 13.17
CA GLU A 114 3.67 3.80 13.19
C GLU A 114 4.36 3.45 11.85
N GLU A 115 4.03 2.30 11.24
CA GLU A 115 4.56 1.93 9.92
C GLU A 115 4.03 2.85 8.82
N GLU A 116 2.75 3.21 8.85
CA GLU A 116 2.15 4.17 7.92
C GLU A 116 2.76 5.56 8.11
N ALA A 117 2.95 6.00 9.36
CA ALA A 117 3.64 7.25 9.68
C ALA A 117 5.12 7.21 9.28
N ALA A 118 5.80 6.07 9.41
CA ALA A 118 7.19 5.89 8.99
C ALA A 118 7.31 5.89 7.46
N GLN A 119 6.39 5.26 6.74
CA GLN A 119 6.30 5.32 5.28
C GLN A 119 5.92 6.72 4.81
N ALA A 120 5.06 7.43 5.53
CA ALA A 120 4.71 8.82 5.23
C ALA A 120 5.82 9.82 5.63
N ALA A 121 6.66 9.46 6.61
CA ALA A 121 7.83 10.21 7.04
C ALA A 121 9.11 9.82 6.27
N GLU A 122 9.05 8.79 5.42
CA GLU A 122 10.01 8.54 4.35
C GLU A 122 9.89 9.68 3.34
N ASP A 123 10.57 10.77 3.71
CA ASP A 123 10.72 12.05 3.07
C ASP A 123 9.69 12.41 1.96
N PRO A 124 8.76 13.35 2.18
CA PRO A 124 8.02 13.97 1.08
C PRO A 124 8.93 14.74 0.10
N ASN A 125 10.22 14.87 0.42
CA ASN A 125 11.29 15.38 -0.43
C ASN A 125 12.06 14.26 -1.16
N THR A 126 11.67 12.99 -1.02
CA THR A 126 11.96 11.96 -2.03
C THR A 126 11.15 12.30 -3.26
N VAL A 127 11.65 13.29 -4.00
CA VAL A 127 11.48 13.30 -5.45
C VAL A 127 12.05 11.95 -5.87
N ILE A 128 11.17 10.98 -6.13
CA ILE A 128 11.52 9.82 -6.93
C ILE A 128 11.95 10.42 -8.26
N ASN A 129 13.24 10.72 -8.36
CA ASN A 129 13.83 11.23 -9.56
C ASN A 129 13.60 10.09 -10.55
N VAL A 130 12.86 10.32 -11.62
CA VAL A 130 12.65 9.30 -12.67
C VAL A 130 14.02 8.76 -13.14
N ARG A 131 15.07 9.56 -12.96
CA ARG A 131 16.47 9.21 -13.17
C ARG A 131 17.07 8.23 -12.15
N GLU A 132 16.61 8.21 -10.91
CA GLU A 132 17.01 7.27 -9.86
C GLU A 132 16.22 5.96 -9.94
N LEU A 133 14.93 6.01 -10.32
CA LEU A 133 14.14 4.81 -10.62
C LEU A 133 14.71 4.05 -11.85
N ALA A 134 15.19 4.78 -12.84
CA ALA A 134 15.92 4.23 -13.99
C ALA A 134 17.32 3.66 -13.63
N HIS A 135 17.89 4.10 -12.50
CA HIS A 135 19.19 3.62 -12.03
C HIS A 135 19.04 2.32 -11.23
N ASP A 136 17.93 2.14 -10.50
CA ASP A 136 17.64 0.93 -9.71
C ASP A 136 17.04 -0.21 -10.56
N THR A 137 16.34 0.12 -11.64
CA THR A 137 15.77 -0.89 -12.58
C THR A 137 16.75 -1.31 -13.68
N GLY A 138 17.98 -0.81 -13.66
CA GLY A 138 19.01 -1.19 -14.61
C GLY A 138 18.71 -0.74 -16.05
N SER A 139 18.97 0.54 -16.33
CA SER A 139 19.16 1.05 -17.70
C SER A 139 17.91 1.07 -18.59
N GLU A 140 16.89 1.84 -18.21
CA GLU A 140 15.88 2.30 -19.16
C GLU A 140 15.92 3.81 -19.35
N THR A 141 16.07 4.27 -20.59
CA THR A 141 16.09 5.72 -20.90
C THR A 141 14.70 6.32 -20.69
N LEU A 142 14.63 7.64 -20.48
CA LEU A 142 13.35 8.37 -20.34
C LEU A 142 12.39 8.08 -21.52
N GLU A 143 12.95 7.87 -22.72
CA GLU A 143 12.21 7.50 -23.93
C GLU A 143 11.63 6.07 -23.86
N GLN A 144 12.30 5.13 -23.18
CA GLN A 144 11.78 3.78 -22.96
C GLN A 144 10.67 3.77 -21.94
N LEU A 145 10.78 4.58 -20.88
CA LEU A 145 9.72 4.76 -19.91
C LEU A 145 8.46 5.37 -20.56
N GLU A 146 8.62 6.37 -21.43
CA GLU A 146 7.50 6.96 -22.19
C GLU A 146 6.88 5.93 -23.15
N ALA A 147 7.70 5.13 -23.83
CA ALA A 147 7.23 4.05 -24.69
C ALA A 147 6.48 2.96 -23.91
N GLN A 148 6.97 2.59 -22.73
CA GLN A 148 6.36 1.58 -21.86
C GLN A 148 5.05 2.09 -21.26
N ALA A 149 5.01 3.36 -20.82
CA ALA A 149 3.79 4.01 -20.36
C ALA A 149 2.73 4.06 -21.48
N MET A 150 3.11 4.38 -22.71
CA MET A 150 2.19 4.33 -23.86
C MET A 150 1.75 2.90 -24.19
N GLN A 151 2.63 1.90 -24.09
CA GLN A 151 2.25 0.51 -24.28
C GLN A 151 1.26 0.03 -23.21
N HIS A 152 1.49 0.39 -21.96
CA HIS A 152 0.60 0.07 -20.85
C HIS A 152 -0.76 0.77 -21.00
N MET A 153 -0.75 2.03 -21.44
CA MET A 153 -1.98 2.78 -21.71
C MET A 153 -2.79 2.15 -22.86
N GLN A 154 -2.14 1.60 -23.88
CA GLN A 154 -2.79 0.90 -25.00
C GLN A 154 -3.38 -0.47 -24.60
N GLN A 155 -2.85 -1.10 -23.55
CA GLN A 155 -3.36 -2.36 -23.02
C GLN A 155 -4.59 -2.17 -22.11
N LEU A 156 -4.81 -0.97 -21.59
CA LEU A 156 -6.00 -0.67 -20.78
C LEU A 156 -7.27 -0.73 -21.65
N PRO A 157 -8.39 -1.23 -21.11
CA PRO A 157 -9.70 -1.14 -21.76
C PRO A 157 -10.02 0.30 -22.16
N MET A 158 -10.68 0.49 -23.30
CA MET A 158 -10.94 1.81 -23.88
C MET A 158 -11.73 2.74 -22.93
N ASP A 159 -12.58 2.17 -22.07
CA ASP A 159 -13.27 2.90 -21.00
C ASP A 159 -12.32 3.47 -19.94
N ARG A 160 -11.28 2.71 -19.54
CA ARG A 160 -10.24 3.20 -18.60
C ARG A 160 -9.35 4.25 -19.27
N GLN A 161 -9.04 4.10 -20.57
CA GLN A 161 -8.30 5.12 -21.33
C GLN A 161 -9.06 6.45 -21.38
N LEU A 162 -10.38 6.40 -21.64
CA LEU A 162 -11.24 7.59 -21.66
C LEU A 162 -11.35 8.22 -20.27
N HIS A 163 -11.51 7.42 -19.22
CA HIS A 163 -11.59 7.92 -17.85
C HIS A 163 -10.27 8.59 -17.40
N MET A 164 -9.12 7.99 -17.74
CA MET A 164 -7.81 8.56 -17.44
C MET A 164 -7.57 9.86 -18.23
N ALA A 165 -7.95 9.90 -19.51
CA ALA A 165 -7.86 11.11 -20.33
C ALA A 165 -8.77 12.23 -19.80
N GLU A 166 -9.98 11.89 -19.35
CA GLU A 166 -10.91 12.85 -18.74
C GLU A 166 -10.38 13.38 -17.40
N GLY A 167 -9.84 12.50 -16.55
CA GLY A 167 -9.20 12.87 -15.28
C GLY A 167 -7.99 13.79 -15.49
N PHE A 168 -7.10 13.43 -16.43
CA PHE A 168 -5.94 14.24 -16.78
C PHE A 168 -6.35 15.62 -17.34
N ARG A 169 -7.39 15.66 -18.18
CA ARG A 169 -7.94 16.92 -18.69
C ARG A 169 -8.50 17.79 -17.55
N LYS A 170 -9.28 17.21 -16.63
CA LYS A 170 -9.81 17.95 -15.46
C LYS A 170 -8.68 18.48 -14.58
N PHE A 171 -7.63 17.69 -14.37
CA PHE A 171 -6.43 18.10 -13.65
C PHE A 171 -5.71 19.27 -14.36
N MET A 172 -5.48 19.16 -15.67
CA MET A 172 -4.86 20.22 -16.47
C MET A 172 -5.70 21.50 -16.53
N ASP A 173 -7.03 21.37 -16.65
CA ASP A 173 -7.96 22.50 -16.63
C ASP A 173 -7.94 23.19 -15.25
N HIS A 174 -7.85 22.42 -14.16
CA HIS A 174 -7.73 22.93 -12.80
C HIS A 174 -6.39 23.66 -12.58
N MET A 175 -5.27 23.03 -12.93
CA MET A 175 -3.94 23.68 -12.84
C MET A 175 -3.86 24.93 -13.69
N SER A 176 -4.35 24.89 -14.94
CA SER A 176 -4.37 26.07 -15.82
C SER A 176 -5.23 27.19 -15.23
N GLY A 177 -6.36 26.85 -14.60
CA GLY A 177 -7.22 27.80 -13.88
C GLY A 177 -6.50 28.45 -12.70
N GLN A 178 -5.85 27.65 -11.86
CA GLN A 178 -5.09 28.13 -10.70
C GLN A 178 -3.90 29.01 -11.11
N ILE A 179 -3.13 28.60 -12.12
CA ILE A 179 -2.00 29.39 -12.65
C ILE A 179 -2.51 30.72 -13.21
N LYS A 180 -3.62 30.72 -13.96
CA LYS A 180 -4.23 31.97 -14.48
C LYS A 180 -4.75 32.86 -13.35
N ALA A 181 -5.37 32.28 -12.33
CA ALA A 181 -5.88 33.03 -11.17
C ALA A 181 -4.73 33.69 -10.40
N LYS A 182 -3.63 32.95 -10.14
CA LYS A 182 -2.44 33.50 -9.49
C LYS A 182 -1.73 34.54 -10.35
N ALA A 183 -1.57 34.28 -11.66
CA ALA A 183 -1.00 35.27 -12.58
C ALA A 183 -1.83 36.57 -12.65
N GLN A 184 -3.16 36.47 -12.60
CA GLN A 184 -4.05 37.64 -12.55
C GLN A 184 -3.98 38.37 -11.19
N ALA A 185 -3.85 37.64 -10.08
CA ALA A 185 -3.74 38.20 -8.74
C ALA A 185 -2.41 38.94 -8.51
N SER A 186 -1.31 38.46 -9.11
CA SER A 186 0.01 39.10 -9.01
C SER A 186 0.14 40.36 -9.87
N GLY A 187 -0.72 40.56 -10.88
CA GLY A 187 -0.70 41.76 -11.74
C GLY A 187 0.53 41.88 -12.67
N GLU A 188 1.42 40.89 -12.67
CA GLU A 188 2.63 40.84 -13.48
C GLU A 188 2.40 40.04 -14.77
N GLN A 189 2.90 40.53 -15.91
CA GLN A 189 2.81 39.84 -17.21
C GLN A 189 3.62 38.54 -17.27
N SER A 190 4.49 38.29 -16.29
CA SER A 190 5.36 37.11 -16.21
C SER A 190 5.36 36.58 -14.78
N TYR A 191 4.26 35.94 -14.40
CA TYR A 191 4.19 35.24 -13.12
C TYR A 191 5.02 33.95 -13.16
N THR A 192 6.06 33.88 -12.34
CA THR A 192 6.86 32.67 -12.14
C THR A 192 6.17 31.82 -11.09
N VAL A 193 5.69 30.64 -11.48
CA VAL A 193 5.10 29.66 -10.56
C VAL A 193 6.20 29.19 -9.61
N THR A 194 6.02 29.42 -8.31
CA THR A 194 6.96 28.95 -7.29
C THR A 194 6.54 27.59 -6.74
N GLU A 195 7.45 26.91 -6.07
CA GLU A 195 7.21 25.61 -5.42
C GLU A 195 6.05 25.67 -4.42
N ALA A 196 5.99 26.73 -3.61
CA ALA A 196 4.88 26.97 -2.69
C ALA A 196 3.54 27.10 -3.41
N ASP A 197 3.55 27.65 -4.63
CA ASP A 197 2.34 27.77 -5.42
C ASP A 197 1.83 26.41 -5.86
N VAL A 198 2.70 25.53 -6.34
CA VAL A 198 2.33 24.17 -6.78
C VAL A 198 1.76 23.36 -5.62
N HIS A 199 2.37 23.41 -4.44
CA HIS A 199 1.84 22.73 -3.24
C HIS A 199 0.43 23.21 -2.89
N GLU A 200 0.16 24.52 -2.98
CA GLU A 200 -1.18 25.06 -2.75
C GLU A 200 -2.19 24.60 -3.81
N MET A 201 -1.79 24.51 -5.09
CA MET A 201 -2.67 24.02 -6.16
C MET A 201 -3.01 22.54 -5.99
N VAL A 202 -2.06 21.73 -5.54
CA VAL A 202 -2.25 20.29 -5.31
C VAL A 202 -3.07 20.02 -4.05
N ALA A 203 -2.86 20.78 -2.97
CA ALA A 203 -3.68 20.68 -1.77
C ALA A 203 -5.16 20.99 -2.07
N GLY A 204 -5.42 22.02 -2.88
CA GLY A 204 -6.79 22.37 -3.30
C GLY A 204 -7.50 21.31 -4.16
N LEU A 205 -6.76 20.40 -4.80
CA LEU A 205 -7.33 19.26 -5.54
C LEU A 205 -7.78 18.12 -4.62
N GLN A 206 -7.12 17.94 -3.48
CA GLN A 206 -7.48 16.90 -2.50
C GLN A 206 -8.72 17.30 -1.69
N GLU A 207 -8.89 18.60 -1.41
CA GLU A 207 -10.05 19.13 -0.68
C GLU A 207 -11.32 19.30 -1.53
N ALA A 208 -11.21 19.23 -2.87
CA ALA A 208 -12.34 19.39 -3.79
C ALA A 208 -13.12 18.09 -4.09
N LYS A 209 -12.91 17.03 -3.29
CA LYS A 209 -13.57 15.72 -3.42
C LYS A 209 -14.87 15.65 -2.61
#